data_AF-A0AAW7HY26-F1
#
_entry.id   AF-A0AAW7HY26-F1
#
_cell.length_a   1.000
_cell.length_b   1.000
_cell.length_c   1.000
_cell.angle_alpha   90.00
_cell.angle_beta   90.00
_cell.angle_gamma   90.00
#
_symmetry.space_group_name_H-M   'P 1'
#
loop_
_entity.id
_entity.type
_entity.pdbx_description
1 polymer ?
#
loop_
_entity_poly.entity_id
_entity_poly.type
_entity_poly.pdbx_seq_one_letter_code
_entity_poly.pdbx_strand_id
1 'polypeptide(L)'
;MQIEKTDLGRTDFNRKDLINLMLLYLNYPGLFRRIYTEETEGRSGSFSLQHDHGEKEFKNAEEFIKLKSELSGPAFFLLSQLFDVDTLDIGYGNNADELERRTRACFNNSGFRNLEAYLKLIVRFVTPEPQQTFILYKNSVERIKNGTSISSILMSSDFELTRGENSHDQFWRVLVNKSNDFTNAQAEDAIDTLIKYLPRYSAFSNDDQGLRQRSIYSLLRLLDRVGWGRFSGGRPSNSADNIIEIAWRLFGENTYRGKSLLERLASPERGVLGWNDLMIFRLECSSDRGGQLYNLQKALIVHQDKSAATSGLVSELALMEMRKLSQEVFSLFKRTYIDSQRNFFAEVNDEPVDIFLGTAFVEHIGEVSKKAELAEEDSLSRKVAIARNIVNIFVIYQLSNSNPPNGSGVGCGYYDESGSKDGDGIAKVMNDYVFDTCFNPEIHESNIFLFLDHCLSHLSSSFFSGGNEGGYIAIRETLPGGLDAIAMGNYWIKYREQIRGLKLHTSERCVFTSNYTAFYRDDLDGVFTVLDELADECSVS
;
A
#
# COMPACT_ATOMS: atom_id res chain seq x y z
N MET A 1 22.94 22.46 -32.43
CA MET A 1 22.57 22.11 -31.04
C MET A 1 21.15 22.61 -30.82
N GLN A 2 20.13 21.73 -30.78
CA GLN A 2 18.70 22.14 -30.73
C GLN A 2 18.16 22.33 -29.29
N ILE A 3 19.04 22.43 -28.30
CA ILE A 3 18.68 22.59 -26.87
C ILE A 3 17.80 23.83 -26.63
N GLU A 4 17.90 24.86 -27.47
CA GLU A 4 17.06 26.06 -27.43
C GLU A 4 15.55 25.79 -27.64
N LYS A 5 15.20 24.66 -28.26
CA LYS A 5 13.79 24.24 -28.45
C LYS A 5 13.25 23.41 -27.28
N THR A 6 14.11 22.99 -26.35
CA THR A 6 13.72 22.18 -25.20
C THR A 6 13.17 23.07 -24.09
N ASP A 7 11.95 22.78 -23.62
CA ASP A 7 11.40 23.43 -22.43
C ASP A 7 12.07 22.89 -21.16
N LEU A 8 13.24 23.43 -20.84
CA LEU A 8 14.00 23.08 -19.63
C LEU A 8 13.21 23.37 -18.34
N GLY A 9 12.18 24.21 -18.39
CA GLY A 9 11.30 24.49 -17.24
C GLY A 9 10.45 23.29 -16.81
N ARG A 10 10.32 22.28 -17.68
CA ARG A 10 9.59 21.03 -17.42
C ARG A 10 10.52 19.83 -17.13
N THR A 11 11.79 20.10 -16.87
CA THR A 11 12.79 19.05 -16.61
C THR A 11 13.41 19.21 -15.22
N ASP A 12 14.03 18.15 -14.71
CA ASP A 12 14.80 18.19 -13.47
C ASP A 12 16.24 18.72 -13.68
N PHE A 13 16.56 19.30 -14.84
CA PHE A 13 17.90 19.81 -15.10
C PHE A 13 18.17 21.11 -14.34
N ASN A 14 19.05 21.03 -13.35
CA ASN A 14 19.73 22.17 -12.75
C ASN A 14 20.52 22.93 -13.83
N ARG A 15 20.23 24.23 -13.94
CA ARG A 15 20.82 25.10 -14.97
C ARG A 15 22.34 25.20 -14.87
N LYS A 16 22.88 25.30 -13.66
CA LYS A 16 24.33 25.43 -13.43
C LYS A 16 25.05 24.15 -13.85
N ASP A 17 24.51 23.00 -13.46
CA ASP A 17 25.10 21.71 -13.79
C ASP A 17 25.04 21.44 -15.29
N LEU A 18 23.92 21.76 -15.96
CA LEU A 18 23.79 21.64 -17.41
C LEU A 18 24.84 22.50 -18.14
N ILE A 19 25.01 23.76 -17.75
CA ILE A 19 26.00 24.66 -18.34
C ILE A 19 27.42 24.09 -18.17
N ASN A 20 27.77 23.64 -16.97
CA ASN A 20 29.10 23.10 -16.69
C ASN A 20 29.37 21.81 -17.49
N LEU A 21 28.39 20.91 -17.60
CA LEU A 21 28.50 19.71 -18.42
C LEU A 21 28.62 20.01 -19.93
N MET A 22 27.90 21.03 -20.42
CA MET A 22 28.04 21.49 -21.80
C MET A 22 29.42 22.11 -22.06
N LEU A 23 29.96 22.89 -21.11
CA LEU A 23 31.32 23.43 -21.21
C LEU A 23 32.38 22.32 -21.21
N LEU A 24 32.20 21.26 -20.41
CA LEU A 24 33.04 20.06 -20.45
C LEU A 24 32.94 19.35 -21.80
N TYR A 25 31.74 19.18 -22.34
CA TYR A 25 31.52 18.56 -23.66
C TYR A 25 32.24 19.32 -24.79
N LEU A 26 32.16 20.65 -24.78
CA LEU A 26 32.72 21.50 -25.84
C LEU A 26 34.24 21.68 -25.73
N ASN A 27 34.77 21.87 -24.53
CA ASN A 27 36.18 22.26 -24.33
C ASN A 27 37.08 21.09 -23.87
N TYR A 28 36.50 20.04 -23.28
CA TYR A 28 37.23 18.90 -22.71
C TYR A 28 36.60 17.56 -23.12
N PRO A 29 36.47 17.26 -24.42
CA PRO A 29 35.70 16.11 -24.91
C PRO A 29 36.23 14.76 -24.42
N GLY A 30 37.55 14.64 -24.19
CA GLY A 30 38.13 13.41 -23.61
C GLY A 30 37.65 13.14 -22.19
N LEU A 31 37.58 14.18 -21.35
CA LEU A 31 37.06 14.09 -19.99
C LEU A 31 35.56 13.83 -19.99
N PHE A 32 34.80 14.52 -20.84
CA PHE A 32 33.36 14.28 -20.99
C PHE A 32 33.08 12.84 -21.45
N ARG A 33 33.86 12.29 -22.39
CA ARG A 33 33.72 10.90 -22.85
C ARG A 33 33.98 9.89 -21.72
N ARG A 34 34.91 10.20 -20.82
CA ARG A 34 35.16 9.38 -19.62
C ARG A 34 33.94 9.39 -18.70
N ILE A 35 33.40 10.57 -18.37
CA ILE A 35 32.15 10.69 -17.59
C ILE A 35 31.03 9.89 -18.26
N TYR A 36 30.82 10.08 -19.57
CA TYR A 36 29.80 9.34 -20.33
C TYR A 36 29.96 7.83 -20.24
N THR A 37 31.20 7.33 -20.33
CA THR A 37 31.47 5.90 -20.29
C THR A 37 31.27 5.31 -18.89
N GLU A 38 31.57 6.06 -17.85
CA GLU A 38 31.47 5.59 -16.47
C GLU A 38 30.04 5.70 -15.90
N GLU A 39 29.22 6.62 -16.40
CA GLU A 39 27.98 7.06 -15.75
C GLU A 39 26.70 6.82 -16.56
N THR A 40 26.79 6.05 -17.66
CA THR A 40 25.62 5.73 -18.50
C THR A 40 25.38 4.23 -18.59
N GLU A 41 24.20 3.84 -19.11
CA GLU A 41 23.79 2.44 -19.28
C GLU A 41 23.63 1.73 -17.94
N GLY A 42 23.08 2.45 -16.95
CA GLY A 42 22.89 1.89 -15.61
C GLY A 42 24.19 1.76 -14.81
N ARG A 43 25.29 2.38 -15.24
CA ARG A 43 26.54 2.41 -14.48
C ARG A 43 26.63 3.66 -13.61
N SER A 44 27.29 3.51 -12.47
CA SER A 44 27.56 4.56 -11.50
C SER A 44 29.06 4.53 -11.24
N GLY A 45 29.75 5.56 -11.71
CA GLY A 45 31.20 5.59 -11.79
C GLY A 45 31.84 6.50 -10.76
N SER A 46 33.04 7.01 -11.09
CA SER A 46 33.82 7.83 -10.18
C SER A 46 33.28 9.26 -9.99
N PHE A 47 32.44 9.74 -10.91
CA PHE A 47 31.98 11.14 -10.89
C PHE A 47 30.74 11.35 -10.02
N SER A 48 30.10 10.28 -9.58
CA SER A 48 28.90 10.34 -8.75
C SER A 48 29.22 10.30 -7.27
N LEU A 49 28.46 11.04 -6.47
CA LEU A 49 28.58 10.99 -5.02
C LEU A 49 28.13 9.62 -4.50
N GLN A 50 28.94 9.06 -3.62
CA GLN A 50 28.69 7.79 -2.95
C GLN A 50 28.06 8.04 -1.57
N HIS A 51 27.22 7.10 -1.15
CA HIS A 51 26.63 7.07 0.17
C HIS A 51 26.62 5.63 0.65
N ASP A 52 27.51 5.30 1.58
CA ASP A 52 27.62 3.95 2.11
C ASP A 52 26.59 3.71 3.22
N HIS A 53 26.06 2.48 3.27
CA HIS A 53 25.08 2.09 4.28
C HIS A 53 25.66 2.25 5.69
N GLY A 54 25.15 3.23 6.44
CA GLY A 54 25.56 3.52 7.82
C GLY A 54 26.44 4.76 7.99
N GLU A 55 26.94 5.34 6.89
CA GLU A 55 27.60 6.64 6.94
C GLU A 55 26.55 7.77 6.98
N LYS A 56 26.93 8.92 7.53
CA LYS A 56 26.02 10.08 7.63
C LYS A 56 26.14 11.01 6.44
N GLU A 57 27.24 10.98 5.70
CA GLU A 57 27.63 12.03 4.74
C GLU A 57 27.92 11.44 3.35
N PHE A 58 27.64 12.24 2.32
CA PHE A 58 28.03 11.91 0.96
C PHE A 58 29.54 12.09 0.80
N LYS A 59 30.17 11.24 -0.01
CA LYS A 59 31.61 11.34 -0.32
C LYS A 59 31.90 11.16 -1.79
N ASN A 60 33.01 11.74 -2.23
CA ASN A 60 33.57 11.46 -3.54
C ASN A 60 34.23 10.08 -3.59
N ALA A 61 34.18 9.44 -4.77
CA ALA A 61 34.95 8.24 -5.03
C ALA A 61 36.47 8.52 -4.98
N GLU A 62 37.27 7.53 -4.60
CA GLU A 62 38.74 7.68 -4.52
C GLU A 62 39.34 8.09 -5.87
N GLU A 63 38.82 7.54 -6.98
CA GLU A 63 39.26 7.87 -8.33
C GLU A 63 39.00 9.35 -8.69
N PHE A 64 37.92 9.95 -8.16
CA PHE A 64 37.65 11.37 -8.34
C PHE A 64 38.61 12.25 -7.54
N ILE A 65 38.98 11.83 -6.34
CA ILE A 65 39.98 12.53 -5.53
C ILE A 65 41.34 12.52 -6.24
N LYS A 66 41.73 11.41 -6.88
CA LYS A 66 42.97 11.30 -7.66
C LYS A 66 42.99 12.27 -8.85
N LEU A 67 41.86 12.45 -9.53
CA LEU A 67 41.70 13.39 -10.64
C LEU A 67 42.03 14.85 -10.28
N LYS A 68 41.88 15.24 -9.00
CA LYS A 68 42.26 16.56 -8.48
C LYS A 68 43.73 16.89 -8.67
N SER A 69 44.58 15.86 -8.65
CA SER A 69 46.04 16.01 -8.81
C SER A 69 46.52 15.97 -10.27
N GLU A 70 45.67 15.48 -11.20
CA GLU A 70 46.07 15.19 -12.58
C GLU A 70 45.56 16.22 -13.61
N LEU A 71 44.48 16.94 -13.31
CA LEU A 71 43.81 17.83 -14.26
C LEU A 71 44.23 19.30 -14.14
N SER A 72 44.19 20.01 -15.27
CA SER A 72 44.47 21.45 -15.34
C SER A 72 43.36 22.29 -14.69
N GLY A 73 43.73 23.46 -14.17
CA GLY A 73 42.86 24.32 -13.34
C GLY A 73 41.43 24.54 -13.86
N PRO A 74 41.21 24.94 -15.12
CA PRO A 74 39.85 25.23 -15.61
C PRO A 74 38.98 23.97 -15.81
N ALA A 75 39.58 22.84 -16.21
CA ALA A 75 38.84 21.58 -16.34
C ALA A 75 38.43 21.04 -14.96
N PHE A 76 39.36 21.09 -14.00
CA PHE A 76 39.08 20.69 -12.63
C PHE A 76 38.05 21.61 -11.96
N PHE A 77 38.09 22.92 -12.23
CA PHE A 77 37.07 23.85 -11.75
C PHE A 77 35.65 23.45 -12.20
N LEU A 78 35.47 23.07 -13.47
CA LEU A 78 34.16 22.62 -13.94
C LEU A 78 33.71 21.33 -13.25
N LEU A 79 34.62 20.37 -13.06
CA LEU A 79 34.33 19.13 -12.32
C LEU A 79 33.99 19.41 -10.86
N SER A 80 34.71 20.31 -10.19
CA SER A 80 34.45 20.57 -8.78
C SER A 80 33.09 21.20 -8.56
N GLN A 81 32.67 22.10 -9.45
CA GLN A 81 31.33 22.68 -9.43
C GLN A 81 30.20 21.67 -9.71
N LEU A 82 30.53 20.50 -10.27
CA LEU A 82 29.58 19.44 -10.61
C LEU A 82 29.55 18.29 -9.60
N PHE A 83 30.71 17.90 -9.07
CA PHE A 83 30.88 16.61 -8.41
C PHE A 83 31.63 16.68 -7.07
N ASP A 84 32.43 17.72 -6.79
CA ASP A 84 33.25 17.79 -5.57
C ASP A 84 32.39 18.17 -4.35
N VAL A 85 32.26 17.26 -3.38
CA VAL A 85 31.41 17.44 -2.20
C VAL A 85 31.79 18.67 -1.38
N ASP A 86 33.07 19.05 -1.34
CA ASP A 86 33.54 20.22 -0.59
C ASP A 86 33.11 21.54 -1.27
N THR A 87 32.85 21.48 -2.57
CA THR A 87 32.45 22.63 -3.40
C THR A 87 30.94 22.72 -3.55
N LEU A 88 30.28 21.58 -3.59
CA LEU A 88 28.84 21.47 -3.67
C LEU A 88 28.29 21.72 -2.26
N ASP A 89 27.65 22.87 -2.04
CA ASP A 89 26.94 23.20 -0.79
C ASP A 89 25.67 22.33 -0.62
N ILE A 90 25.86 21.00 -0.65
CA ILE A 90 24.84 19.99 -0.47
C ILE A 90 24.85 19.74 1.03
N GLY A 91 23.81 20.21 1.72
CA GLY A 91 23.77 20.24 3.18
C GLY A 91 24.20 18.93 3.85
N TYR A 92 24.66 19.02 5.10
CA TYR A 92 25.21 17.90 5.88
C TYR A 92 24.28 16.67 5.89
N GLY A 93 24.75 15.60 5.25
CA GLY A 93 24.22 14.25 5.35
C GLY A 93 22.89 13.95 4.66
N ASN A 94 21.99 13.23 5.35
CA ASN A 94 20.69 12.86 4.80
C ASN A 94 19.71 14.04 4.58
N ASN A 95 20.14 15.28 4.86
CA ASN A 95 19.32 16.49 4.84
C ASN A 95 19.39 17.29 3.53
N ALA A 96 20.07 16.81 2.49
CA ALA A 96 19.98 17.43 1.16
C ALA A 96 18.50 17.46 0.70
N ASP A 97 18.01 18.64 0.30
CA ASP A 97 16.62 18.85 -0.13
C ASP A 97 16.27 17.85 -1.24
N GLU A 98 15.05 17.29 -1.22
CA GLU A 98 14.63 16.29 -2.20
C GLU A 98 14.75 16.84 -3.62
N LEU A 99 14.52 18.15 -3.80
CA LEU A 99 14.74 18.84 -5.07
C LEU A 99 16.21 18.75 -5.52
N GLU A 100 17.17 18.96 -4.64
CA GLU A 100 18.59 18.87 -4.98
C GLU A 100 18.96 17.44 -5.37
N ARG A 101 18.49 16.45 -4.59
CA ARG A 101 18.71 15.03 -4.89
C ARG A 101 18.13 14.61 -6.23
N ARG A 102 17.02 15.22 -6.66
CA ARG A 102 16.34 14.94 -7.94
C ARG A 102 16.90 15.72 -9.11
N THR A 103 17.61 16.83 -8.88
CA THR A 103 18.02 17.75 -9.96
C THR A 103 19.52 17.83 -10.18
N ARG A 104 20.36 17.64 -9.16
CA ARG A 104 21.81 17.81 -9.30
C ARG A 104 22.43 16.65 -10.07
N ALA A 105 23.41 16.97 -10.91
CA ALA A 105 24.13 16.00 -11.74
C ALA A 105 25.05 15.07 -10.93
N CYS A 106 25.43 15.44 -9.71
CA CYS A 106 26.25 14.61 -8.83
C CYS A 106 25.57 13.32 -8.32
N PHE A 107 24.26 13.16 -8.53
CA PHE A 107 23.51 11.98 -8.12
C PHE A 107 23.23 11.05 -9.31
N ASN A 108 23.92 9.90 -9.32
CA ASN A 108 23.72 8.82 -10.30
C ASN A 108 23.90 7.45 -9.61
N ASN A 109 22.94 7.01 -8.82
CA ASN A 109 22.98 5.75 -8.07
C ASN A 109 21.67 4.95 -8.28
N SER A 110 21.49 3.85 -7.55
CA SER A 110 20.33 2.95 -7.70
C SER A 110 18.98 3.65 -7.50
N GLY A 111 18.92 4.80 -6.82
CA GLY A 111 17.70 5.59 -6.63
C GLY A 111 17.52 6.79 -7.56
N PHE A 112 18.59 7.28 -8.19
CA PHE A 112 18.59 8.51 -8.99
C PHE A 112 19.51 8.38 -10.19
N ARG A 113 19.04 8.69 -11.40
CA ARG A 113 19.84 8.63 -12.65
C ARG A 113 20.00 10.00 -13.29
N ASN A 114 20.21 11.03 -12.47
CA ASN A 114 20.18 12.41 -12.93
C ASN A 114 21.31 12.65 -13.93
N LEU A 115 22.55 12.28 -13.59
CA LEU A 115 23.72 12.44 -14.47
C LEU A 115 23.49 11.78 -15.83
N GLU A 116 23.01 10.53 -15.83
CA GLU A 116 22.72 9.81 -17.06
C GLU A 116 21.69 10.56 -17.93
N ALA A 117 20.67 11.18 -17.33
CA ALA A 117 19.71 12.02 -18.04
C ALA A 117 20.36 13.26 -18.67
N TYR A 118 21.26 13.97 -17.96
CA TYR A 118 22.01 15.09 -18.53
C TYR A 118 22.86 14.65 -19.73
N LEU A 119 23.56 13.53 -19.60
CA LEU A 119 24.43 12.99 -20.63
C LEU A 119 23.63 12.55 -21.88
N LYS A 120 22.46 11.94 -21.68
CA LYS A 120 21.51 11.61 -22.76
C LYS A 120 20.96 12.86 -23.44
N LEU A 121 20.66 13.93 -22.71
CA LEU A 121 20.27 15.20 -23.31
C LEU A 121 21.39 15.78 -24.18
N ILE A 122 22.61 15.86 -23.66
CA ILE A 122 23.73 16.52 -24.36
C ILE A 122 24.14 15.73 -25.61
N VAL A 123 24.25 14.41 -25.50
CA VAL A 123 24.78 13.56 -26.59
C VAL A 123 23.68 13.10 -27.55
N ARG A 124 22.52 12.69 -27.02
CA ARG A 124 21.44 12.07 -27.80
C ARG A 124 20.26 13.00 -28.03
N PHE A 125 20.26 14.21 -27.45
CA PHE A 125 19.13 15.16 -27.50
C PHE A 125 17.82 14.56 -26.96
N VAL A 126 17.93 13.60 -26.03
CA VAL A 126 16.77 12.96 -25.41
C VAL A 126 16.34 13.77 -24.20
N THR A 127 15.11 14.27 -24.24
CA THR A 127 14.45 14.92 -23.10
C THR A 127 13.70 13.88 -22.27
N PRO A 128 13.79 13.91 -20.94
CA PRO A 128 12.96 13.07 -20.09
C PRO A 128 11.48 13.35 -20.33
N GLU A 129 10.66 12.31 -20.28
CA GLU A 129 9.20 12.46 -20.29
C GLU A 129 8.75 13.21 -19.02
N PRO A 130 7.76 14.12 -19.07
CA PRO A 130 7.33 14.90 -17.91
C PRO A 130 7.00 14.04 -16.67
N GLN A 131 6.39 12.87 -16.86
CA GLN A 131 6.02 11.93 -15.80
C GLN A 131 7.24 11.29 -15.11
N GLN A 132 8.43 11.40 -15.68
CA GLN A 132 9.66 10.94 -15.05
C GLN A 132 10.32 12.05 -14.22
N THR A 133 9.80 13.27 -14.29
CA THR A 133 10.42 14.45 -13.67
C THR A 133 9.74 14.84 -12.36
N PHE A 134 10.54 15.10 -11.33
CA PHE A 134 10.07 15.59 -10.04
C PHE A 134 9.41 16.97 -10.14
N ILE A 135 9.89 17.82 -11.05
CA ILE A 135 9.37 19.18 -11.25
C ILE A 135 7.89 19.19 -11.62
N LEU A 136 7.40 18.20 -12.39
CA LEU A 136 5.97 18.06 -12.72
C LEU A 136 5.11 17.98 -11.45
N TYR A 137 5.48 17.09 -10.54
CA TYR A 137 4.74 16.86 -9.30
C TYR A 137 4.86 18.03 -8.34
N LYS A 138 6.07 18.60 -8.20
CA LYS A 138 6.28 19.80 -7.38
C LYS A 138 5.40 20.95 -7.86
N ASN A 139 5.41 21.25 -9.15
CA ASN A 139 4.61 22.34 -9.72
C ASN A 139 3.11 22.07 -9.58
N SER A 140 2.69 20.82 -9.70
CA SER A 140 1.29 20.42 -9.49
C SER A 140 0.83 20.68 -8.06
N VAL A 141 1.67 20.36 -7.06
CA VAL A 141 1.37 20.68 -5.64
C VAL A 141 1.36 22.19 -5.39
N GLU A 142 2.29 22.96 -5.96
CA GLU A 142 2.27 24.42 -5.84
C GLU A 142 1.01 25.04 -6.46
N ARG A 143 0.50 24.50 -7.57
CA ARG A 143 -0.77 24.92 -8.16
C ARG A 143 -1.96 24.67 -7.21
N ILE A 144 -1.93 23.58 -6.45
CA ILE A 144 -2.96 23.27 -5.44
C ILE A 144 -2.88 24.24 -4.26
N LYS A 145 -1.66 24.56 -3.81
CA LYS A 145 -1.43 25.60 -2.80
C LYS A 145 -1.97 26.96 -3.25
N ASN A 146 -1.93 27.23 -4.54
CA ASN A 146 -2.49 28.43 -5.18
C ASN A 146 -3.97 28.30 -5.57
N GLY A 147 -4.69 27.28 -5.11
CA GLY A 147 -6.15 27.16 -5.24
C GLY A 147 -6.66 26.31 -6.41
N THR A 148 -5.79 25.61 -7.16
CA THR A 148 -6.23 24.63 -8.16
C THR A 148 -6.76 23.38 -7.47
N SER A 149 -7.86 22.80 -7.95
CA SER A 149 -8.37 21.54 -7.39
C SER A 149 -7.49 20.34 -7.78
N ILE A 150 -7.39 19.36 -6.89
CA ILE A 150 -6.60 18.15 -7.13
C ILE A 150 -7.19 17.33 -8.29
N SER A 151 -8.52 17.26 -8.36
CA SER A 151 -9.22 16.60 -9.47
C SER A 151 -8.85 17.19 -10.84
N SER A 152 -8.64 18.52 -10.94
CA SER A 152 -8.20 19.16 -12.18
C SER A 152 -6.78 18.73 -12.58
N ILE A 153 -5.88 18.54 -11.62
CA ILE A 153 -4.51 18.06 -11.90
C ILE A 153 -4.55 16.63 -12.44
N LEU A 154 -5.27 15.74 -11.74
CA LEU A 154 -5.36 14.32 -12.09
C LEU A 154 -6.11 14.04 -13.40
N MET A 155 -6.90 15.01 -13.90
CA MET A 155 -7.55 14.90 -15.22
C MET A 155 -6.67 15.43 -16.37
N SER A 156 -5.50 15.99 -16.09
CA SER A 156 -4.61 16.47 -17.14
C SER A 156 -3.86 15.33 -17.82
N SER A 157 -3.38 15.56 -19.04
CA SER A 157 -2.73 14.55 -19.89
C SER A 157 -1.50 13.91 -19.25
N ASP A 158 -0.82 14.62 -18.35
CA ASP A 158 0.37 14.10 -17.67
C ASP A 158 0.03 13.05 -16.60
N PHE A 159 -1.25 12.95 -16.20
CA PHE A 159 -1.77 12.05 -15.17
C PHE A 159 -2.83 11.08 -15.73
N GLU A 160 -2.80 10.82 -17.03
CA GLU A 160 -3.76 9.91 -17.66
C GLU A 160 -3.57 8.46 -17.17
N LEU A 161 -4.54 7.93 -16.42
CA LEU A 161 -4.45 6.60 -15.80
C LEU A 161 -4.33 5.45 -16.81
N THR A 162 -4.83 5.59 -18.03
CA THR A 162 -4.71 4.57 -19.09
C THR A 162 -3.25 4.32 -19.48
N ARG A 163 -2.32 5.22 -19.13
CA ARG A 163 -0.87 5.04 -19.33
C ARG A 163 -0.17 4.39 -18.14
N GLY A 164 -0.92 4.02 -17.10
CA GLY A 164 -0.42 3.43 -15.86
C GLY A 164 -0.55 4.34 -14.64
N GLU A 165 -0.35 3.73 -13.47
CA GLU A 165 -0.62 4.34 -12.16
C GLU A 165 0.54 5.16 -11.58
N ASN A 166 1.74 5.06 -12.16
CA ASN A 166 2.96 5.64 -11.59
C ASN A 166 2.84 7.16 -11.37
N SER A 167 2.25 7.89 -12.32
CA SER A 167 2.09 9.34 -12.20
C SER A 167 1.22 9.75 -11.01
N HIS A 168 0.16 8.99 -10.73
CA HIS A 168 -0.68 9.20 -9.55
C HIS A 168 0.06 8.85 -8.26
N ASP A 169 0.81 7.75 -8.25
CA ASP A 169 1.61 7.33 -7.10
C ASP A 169 2.63 8.41 -6.69
N GLN A 170 3.39 8.92 -7.65
CA GLN A 170 4.33 10.01 -7.42
C GLN A 170 3.62 11.28 -6.97
N PHE A 171 2.48 11.62 -7.57
CA PHE A 171 1.69 12.78 -7.19
C PHE A 171 1.26 12.73 -5.71
N TRP A 172 0.63 11.63 -5.28
CA TRP A 172 0.16 11.49 -3.91
C TRP A 172 1.32 11.51 -2.92
N ARG A 173 2.44 10.85 -3.23
CA ARG A 173 3.64 10.89 -2.39
C ARG A 173 4.15 12.32 -2.18
N VAL A 174 4.30 13.09 -3.26
CA VAL A 174 4.78 14.48 -3.17
C VAL A 174 3.76 15.38 -2.47
N LEU A 175 2.47 15.21 -2.75
CA LEU A 175 1.39 15.97 -2.12
C LEU A 175 1.34 15.76 -0.61
N VAL A 176 1.35 14.51 -0.14
CA VAL A 176 1.30 14.17 1.29
C VAL A 176 2.55 14.62 2.03
N ASN A 177 3.71 14.59 1.38
CA ASN A 177 4.95 15.10 1.99
C ASN A 177 4.97 16.63 2.11
N LYS A 178 4.25 17.34 1.23
CA LYS A 178 4.19 18.80 1.18
C LYS A 178 2.85 19.39 1.67
N SER A 179 1.99 18.59 2.29
CA SER A 179 0.64 19.02 2.74
C SER A 179 0.65 19.88 4.00
N ASN A 180 1.77 19.90 4.70
CA ASN A 180 2.09 20.61 5.93
C ASN A 180 1.54 22.05 6.12
N ASP A 181 1.28 22.78 5.05
CA ASP A 181 0.79 24.17 5.01
C ASP A 181 -0.58 24.28 4.34
N PHE A 182 -1.28 23.17 4.14
CA PHE A 182 -2.62 23.15 3.55
C PHE A 182 -3.64 23.82 4.45
N THR A 183 -4.51 24.60 3.83
CA THR A 183 -5.75 25.11 4.45
C THR A 183 -6.77 23.97 4.63
N ASN A 184 -7.79 24.20 5.47
CA ASN A 184 -8.89 23.25 5.62
C ASN A 184 -9.54 22.89 4.28
N ALA A 185 -9.76 23.85 3.38
CA ALA A 185 -10.35 23.58 2.07
C ALA A 185 -9.47 22.67 1.21
N GLN A 186 -8.14 22.85 1.24
CA GLN A 186 -7.19 21.99 0.51
C GLN A 186 -7.07 20.59 1.12
N ALA A 187 -7.13 20.49 2.45
CA ALA A 187 -7.15 19.21 3.15
C ALA A 187 -8.42 18.41 2.81
N GLU A 188 -9.59 19.07 2.79
CA GLU A 188 -10.85 18.46 2.36
C GLU A 188 -10.77 17.97 0.91
N ASP A 189 -10.32 18.82 -0.04
CA ASP A 189 -10.19 18.42 -1.44
C ASP A 189 -9.25 17.22 -1.60
N ALA A 190 -8.15 17.16 -0.84
CA ALA A 190 -7.21 16.04 -0.86
C ALA A 190 -7.84 14.74 -0.36
N ILE A 191 -8.49 14.78 0.80
CA ILE A 191 -9.15 13.61 1.41
C ILE A 191 -10.31 13.13 0.52
N ASP A 192 -11.17 14.03 0.06
CA ASP A 192 -12.33 13.69 -0.76
C ASP A 192 -11.93 13.16 -2.13
N THR A 193 -10.95 13.80 -2.77
CA THR A 193 -10.45 13.34 -4.06
C THR A 193 -9.76 11.99 -3.94
N LEU A 194 -8.95 11.76 -2.91
CA LEU A 194 -8.27 10.47 -2.72
C LEU A 194 -9.29 9.34 -2.51
N ILE A 195 -10.28 9.53 -1.63
CA ILE A 195 -11.38 8.58 -1.43
C ILE A 195 -12.13 8.33 -2.73
N LYS A 196 -12.38 9.35 -3.55
CA LYS A 196 -13.05 9.19 -4.85
C LYS A 196 -12.23 8.40 -5.86
N TYR A 197 -10.90 8.49 -5.82
CA TYR A 197 -10.01 7.85 -6.80
C TYR A 197 -9.61 6.42 -6.45
N LEU A 198 -9.74 5.96 -5.20
CA LEU A 198 -9.41 4.58 -4.79
C LEU A 198 -9.91 3.47 -5.75
N PRO A 199 -11.18 3.46 -6.23
CA PRO A 199 -11.69 2.41 -7.11
C PRO A 199 -11.14 2.48 -8.53
N ARG A 200 -10.46 3.58 -8.88
CA ARG A 200 -9.80 3.72 -10.18
C ARG A 200 -8.45 3.03 -10.21
N TYR A 201 -7.92 2.65 -9.05
CA TYR A 201 -6.66 1.95 -8.93
C TYR A 201 -6.88 0.45 -8.84
N SER A 202 -5.97 -0.29 -9.47
CA SER A 202 -5.90 -1.73 -9.47
C SER A 202 -5.77 -2.30 -8.06
N ALA A 203 -6.37 -3.47 -7.86
CA ALA A 203 -6.38 -4.18 -6.57
C ALA A 203 -5.18 -5.12 -6.38
N PHE A 204 -4.27 -5.19 -7.37
CA PHE A 204 -3.08 -6.06 -7.33
C PHE A 204 -1.79 -5.26 -7.46
N SER A 205 -0.70 -5.87 -7.03
CA SER A 205 0.65 -5.35 -7.19
C SER A 205 1.26 -5.77 -8.52
N ASN A 206 2.09 -4.90 -9.10
CA ASN A 206 2.97 -5.28 -10.22
C ASN A 206 4.42 -5.50 -9.79
N ASP A 207 4.86 -4.98 -8.62
CA ASP A 207 6.23 -5.12 -8.08
C ASP A 207 6.34 -4.77 -6.56
N ASP A 208 5.44 -3.94 -6.03
CA ASP A 208 5.35 -3.48 -4.62
C ASP A 208 3.86 -3.42 -4.19
N GLN A 209 3.50 -3.00 -2.97
CA GLN A 209 2.14 -2.97 -2.36
C GLN A 209 0.97 -2.42 -3.21
N GLY A 210 1.21 -1.86 -4.40
CA GLY A 210 0.18 -1.35 -5.31
C GLY A 210 -0.33 0.04 -4.93
N LEU A 211 -0.76 0.84 -5.92
CA LEU A 211 -1.16 2.22 -5.66
C LEU A 211 -2.40 2.31 -4.75
N ARG A 212 -3.35 1.39 -4.89
CA ARG A 212 -4.57 1.40 -4.07
C ARG A 212 -4.26 1.31 -2.58
N GLN A 213 -3.44 0.33 -2.17
CA GLN A 213 -3.03 0.17 -0.78
C GLN A 213 -2.18 1.36 -0.29
N ARG A 214 -1.20 1.83 -1.09
CA ARG A 214 -0.39 3.02 -0.75
C ARG A 214 -1.24 4.29 -0.62
N SER A 215 -2.34 4.38 -1.37
CA SER A 215 -3.30 5.48 -1.26
C SER A 215 -4.07 5.46 0.06
N ILE A 216 -4.35 4.29 0.64
CA ILE A 216 -4.95 4.19 1.97
C ILE A 216 -4.00 4.76 3.03
N TYR A 217 -2.71 4.43 2.98
CA TYR A 217 -1.73 5.02 3.90
C TYR A 217 -1.54 6.52 3.66
N SER A 218 -1.62 6.96 2.41
CA SER A 218 -1.61 8.39 2.06
C SER A 218 -2.80 9.13 2.67
N LEU A 219 -3.98 8.52 2.70
CA LEU A 219 -5.18 9.05 3.35
C LEU A 219 -4.98 9.19 4.87
N LEU A 220 -4.45 8.16 5.53
CA LEU A 220 -4.13 8.20 6.96
C LEU A 220 -3.13 9.33 7.29
N ARG A 221 -2.12 9.50 6.45
CA ARG A 221 -1.12 10.57 6.59
C ARG A 221 -1.71 11.96 6.39
N LEU A 222 -2.70 12.12 5.51
CA LEU A 222 -3.44 13.38 5.40
C LEU A 222 -4.23 13.67 6.68
N LEU A 223 -4.98 12.69 7.17
CA LEU A 223 -5.77 12.83 8.40
C LEU A 223 -4.90 13.17 9.62
N ASP A 224 -3.73 12.55 9.74
CA ASP A 224 -2.78 12.82 10.82
C ASP A 224 -2.21 14.26 10.77
N ARG A 225 -2.02 14.82 9.57
CA ARG A 225 -1.24 16.05 9.37
C ARG A 225 -2.06 17.32 9.18
N VAL A 226 -3.23 17.23 8.57
CA VAL A 226 -3.96 18.39 8.06
C VAL A 226 -5.48 18.26 8.22
N GLY A 227 -6.19 19.40 8.13
CA GLY A 227 -7.65 19.43 8.07
C GLY A 227 -8.38 19.30 9.40
N TRP A 228 -7.70 19.57 10.51
CA TRP A 228 -8.26 19.59 11.86
C TRP A 228 -7.77 20.81 12.65
N GLY A 229 -8.59 21.29 13.59
CA GLY A 229 -8.31 22.48 14.40
C GLY A 229 -8.66 23.80 13.70
N ARG A 230 -8.82 24.87 14.51
CA ARG A 230 -9.11 26.21 13.98
C ARG A 230 -7.84 26.93 13.55
N PHE A 231 -7.76 27.32 12.28
CA PHE A 231 -6.64 28.10 11.74
C PHE A 231 -6.83 29.60 12.02
N SER A 232 -5.86 30.20 12.71
CA SER A 232 -5.66 31.65 12.74
C SER A 232 -4.20 31.95 12.41
N GLY A 233 -3.84 31.84 11.13
CA GLY A 233 -2.56 32.32 10.60
C GLY A 233 -1.33 31.41 10.81
N GLY A 234 -1.51 30.15 11.20
CA GLY A 234 -0.43 29.15 11.37
C GLY A 234 -0.98 27.73 11.56
N ARG A 235 -0.10 26.72 11.68
CA ARG A 235 -0.53 25.35 12.00
C ARG A 235 -1.26 25.33 13.35
N PRO A 236 -2.41 24.66 13.46
CA PRO A 236 -3.08 24.47 14.74
C PRO A 236 -2.15 23.72 15.70
N SER A 237 -2.22 24.06 16.99
CA SER A 237 -1.49 23.31 18.00
C SER A 237 -2.07 21.90 18.11
N ASN A 238 -1.21 20.90 18.27
CA ASN A 238 -1.59 19.50 18.46
C ASN A 238 -2.14 19.27 19.88
N SER A 239 -3.21 19.98 20.24
CA SER A 239 -3.95 19.80 21.49
C SER A 239 -5.08 18.78 21.31
N ALA A 240 -5.50 18.14 22.41
CA ALA A 240 -6.62 17.20 22.42
C ALA A 240 -7.90 17.79 21.80
N ASP A 241 -8.19 19.07 22.07
CA ASP A 241 -9.38 19.76 21.56
C ASP A 241 -9.36 19.98 20.03
N ASN A 242 -8.17 20.06 19.42
CA ASN A 242 -8.05 20.22 17.97
C ASN A 242 -8.03 18.86 17.28
N ILE A 243 -7.23 17.90 17.76
CA ILE A 243 -7.03 16.61 17.08
C ILE A 243 -8.28 15.72 17.13
N ILE A 244 -9.16 15.89 18.12
CA ILE A 244 -10.42 15.11 18.23
C ILE A 244 -11.30 15.26 16.98
N GLU A 245 -11.12 16.34 16.22
CA GLU A 245 -11.80 16.55 14.94
C GLU A 245 -11.49 15.43 13.91
N ILE A 246 -10.31 14.81 13.98
CA ILE A 246 -9.98 13.63 13.17
C ILE A 246 -11.01 12.52 13.45
N ALA A 247 -11.27 12.20 14.72
CA ALA A 247 -12.25 11.19 15.11
C ALA A 247 -13.66 11.57 14.65
N TRP A 248 -14.06 12.85 14.79
CA TRP A 248 -15.36 13.31 14.29
C TRP A 248 -15.52 13.10 12.79
N ARG A 249 -14.44 13.29 12.01
CA ARG A 249 -14.45 13.01 10.58
C ARG A 249 -14.56 11.52 10.28
N LEU A 250 -13.84 10.67 11.03
CA LEU A 250 -13.92 9.22 10.88
C LEU A 250 -15.35 8.71 11.09
N PHE A 251 -15.96 9.11 12.20
CA PHE A 251 -17.28 8.62 12.63
C PHE A 251 -18.46 9.42 12.08
N GLY A 252 -18.22 10.53 11.37
CA GLY A 252 -19.29 11.39 10.85
C GLY A 252 -20.05 12.14 11.94
N GLU A 253 -19.34 12.68 12.92
CA GLU A 253 -19.89 13.43 14.04
C GLU A 253 -19.73 14.95 13.86
N ASN A 254 -20.45 15.75 14.64
CA ASN A 254 -20.37 17.22 14.62
C ASN A 254 -20.53 17.83 13.20
N THR A 255 -19.53 18.59 12.74
CA THR A 255 -19.49 19.22 11.42
C THR A 255 -19.41 18.23 10.26
N TYR A 256 -19.13 16.95 10.55
CA TYR A 256 -19.00 15.87 9.57
C TYR A 256 -20.22 14.94 9.54
N ARG A 257 -21.35 15.35 10.14
CA ARG A 257 -22.60 14.57 10.10
C ARG A 257 -23.02 14.25 8.67
N GLY A 258 -23.27 12.97 8.40
CA GLY A 258 -23.59 12.45 7.06
C GLY A 258 -22.40 12.35 6.11
N LYS A 259 -21.17 12.53 6.62
CA LYS A 259 -19.92 12.45 5.85
C LYS A 259 -18.90 11.53 6.54
N SER A 260 -19.36 10.50 7.26
CA SER A 260 -18.50 9.51 7.91
C SER A 260 -17.52 8.92 6.90
N LEU A 261 -16.23 9.00 7.20
CA LEU A 261 -15.19 8.45 6.33
C LEU A 261 -15.31 6.92 6.25
N LEU A 262 -15.63 6.26 7.37
CA LEU A 262 -15.81 4.81 7.41
C LEU A 262 -16.97 4.37 6.51
N GLU A 263 -18.11 5.06 6.59
CA GLU A 263 -19.28 4.77 5.73
C GLU A 263 -18.98 5.03 4.24
N ARG A 264 -18.14 6.02 3.92
CA ARG A 264 -17.74 6.32 2.54
C ARG A 264 -16.78 5.30 1.94
N LEU A 265 -15.94 4.66 2.77
CA LEU A 265 -15.06 3.57 2.34
C LEU A 265 -15.85 2.27 2.15
N ALA A 266 -16.82 1.99 3.04
CA ALA A 266 -17.72 0.84 2.95
C ALA A 266 -19.04 1.15 2.19
N SER A 267 -19.06 2.17 1.33
CA SER A 267 -20.30 2.52 0.63
C SER A 267 -20.66 1.41 -0.38
N PRO A 268 -21.96 1.14 -0.63
CA PRO A 268 -22.37 0.05 -1.51
C PRO A 268 -21.75 0.10 -2.91
N GLU A 269 -21.49 1.29 -3.43
CA GLU A 269 -20.88 1.52 -4.76
C GLU A 269 -19.41 1.10 -4.82
N ARG A 270 -18.78 0.80 -3.68
CA ARG A 270 -17.39 0.32 -3.59
C ARG A 270 -17.29 -1.21 -3.62
N GLY A 271 -18.42 -1.90 -3.51
CA GLY A 271 -18.48 -3.36 -3.49
C GLY A 271 -17.57 -3.98 -2.43
N VAL A 272 -17.08 -5.19 -2.71
CA VAL A 272 -16.23 -5.93 -1.78
C VAL A 272 -14.85 -5.28 -1.58
N LEU A 273 -14.35 -4.56 -2.59
CA LEU A 273 -13.06 -3.88 -2.48
C LEU A 273 -13.10 -2.68 -1.53
N GLY A 274 -14.26 -2.07 -1.32
CA GLY A 274 -14.45 -1.05 -0.29
C GLY A 274 -14.22 -1.59 1.12
N TRP A 275 -14.61 -2.83 1.38
CA TRP A 275 -14.36 -3.51 2.65
C TRP A 275 -12.89 -3.84 2.85
N ASN A 276 -12.21 -4.27 1.78
CA ASN A 276 -10.76 -4.46 1.81
C ASN A 276 -10.04 -3.14 2.12
N ASP A 277 -10.40 -2.05 1.43
CA ASP A 277 -9.86 -0.72 1.68
C ASP A 277 -10.10 -0.26 3.14
N LEU A 278 -11.30 -0.49 3.67
CA LEU A 278 -11.66 -0.15 5.04
C LEU A 278 -10.89 -0.99 6.07
N MET A 279 -10.68 -2.28 5.82
CA MET A 279 -9.89 -3.13 6.71
C MET A 279 -8.43 -2.73 6.72
N ILE A 280 -7.84 -2.41 5.55
CA ILE A 280 -6.47 -1.87 5.46
C ILE A 280 -6.39 -0.55 6.23
N PHE A 281 -7.35 0.35 6.01
CA PHE A 281 -7.42 1.64 6.68
C PHE A 281 -7.44 1.46 8.20
N ARG A 282 -8.34 0.60 8.70
CA ARG A 282 -8.48 0.29 10.12
C ARG A 282 -7.19 -0.32 10.67
N LEU A 283 -6.62 -1.30 9.99
CA LEU A 283 -5.40 -1.97 10.45
C LEU A 283 -4.23 -0.99 10.57
N GLU A 284 -4.02 -0.13 9.58
CA GLU A 284 -2.94 0.85 9.53
C GLU A 284 -3.12 2.05 10.48
N CYS A 285 -4.31 2.24 11.06
CA CYS A 285 -4.48 3.16 12.19
C CYS A 285 -3.68 2.70 13.42
N SER A 286 -3.51 1.38 13.60
CA SER A 286 -3.00 0.76 14.81
C SER A 286 -1.57 1.20 15.17
N SER A 287 -1.37 1.79 16.34
CA SER A 287 -0.04 2.13 16.87
C SER A 287 0.88 0.91 17.03
N ASP A 288 0.31 -0.28 17.22
CA ASP A 288 1.05 -1.55 17.30
C ASP A 288 1.84 -1.88 16.03
N ARG A 289 1.46 -1.31 14.87
CA ARG A 289 2.16 -1.50 13.58
C ARG A 289 3.36 -0.57 13.37
N GLY A 290 3.70 0.28 14.35
CA GLY A 290 4.89 1.14 14.29
C GLY A 290 4.78 2.35 13.34
N GLY A 291 3.57 2.75 12.96
CA GLY A 291 3.32 3.92 12.14
C GLY A 291 3.46 5.27 12.87
N GLN A 292 3.91 6.31 12.17
CA GLN A 292 4.01 7.68 12.68
C GLN A 292 2.70 8.47 12.45
N LEU A 293 1.60 8.00 13.05
CA LEU A 293 0.25 8.59 12.95
C LEU A 293 -0.23 9.14 14.30
N TYR A 294 0.65 9.88 14.97
CA TYR A 294 0.49 10.26 16.37
C TYR A 294 -0.78 11.08 16.65
N ASN A 295 -1.18 11.99 15.77
CA ASN A 295 -2.36 12.82 16.00
C ASN A 295 -3.63 12.00 15.80
N LEU A 296 -3.64 11.13 14.78
CA LEU A 296 -4.76 10.21 14.52
C LEU A 296 -4.96 9.25 15.70
N GLN A 297 -3.89 8.59 16.16
CA GLN A 297 -3.94 7.65 17.28
C GLN A 297 -4.43 8.32 18.56
N LYS A 298 -3.89 9.51 18.88
CA LYS A 298 -4.35 10.29 20.03
C LYS A 298 -5.81 10.73 19.89
N ALA A 299 -6.26 11.09 18.69
CA ALA A 299 -7.64 11.48 18.47
C ALA A 299 -8.61 10.33 18.77
N LEU A 300 -8.27 9.10 18.37
CA LEU A 300 -9.07 7.90 18.68
C LEU A 300 -9.15 7.65 20.18
N ILE A 301 -8.01 7.71 20.89
CA ILE A 301 -7.97 7.54 22.36
C ILE A 301 -8.80 8.61 23.07
N VAL A 302 -8.58 9.89 22.76
CA VAL A 302 -9.26 11.03 23.41
C VAL A 302 -10.77 11.02 23.12
N HIS A 303 -11.17 10.58 21.93
CA HIS A 303 -12.58 10.45 21.56
C HIS A 303 -13.29 9.39 22.39
N GLN A 304 -12.59 8.30 22.68
CA GLN A 304 -13.09 7.22 23.51
C GLN A 304 -13.13 7.58 24.99
N ASP A 305 -12.02 8.10 25.52
CA ASP A 305 -11.90 8.56 26.89
C ASP A 305 -10.91 9.74 26.97
N LYS A 306 -11.45 10.94 27.26
CA LYS A 306 -10.66 12.17 27.38
C LYS A 306 -9.61 12.12 28.50
N SER A 307 -9.78 11.24 29.48
CA SER A 307 -8.87 11.07 30.61
C SER A 307 -7.82 9.97 30.39
N ALA A 308 -7.93 9.19 29.31
CA ALA A 308 -7.00 8.11 29.02
C ALA A 308 -5.59 8.62 28.68
N ALA A 309 -4.60 7.79 28.99
CA ALA A 309 -3.22 8.07 28.63
C ALA A 309 -3.03 8.06 27.11
N THR A 310 -2.31 9.06 26.58
CA THR A 310 -2.01 9.21 25.15
C THR A 310 -0.53 8.95 24.81
N SER A 311 0.20 8.43 25.79
CA SER A 311 1.60 8.04 25.72
C SER A 311 1.84 6.94 26.75
N GLY A 312 2.73 5.99 26.45
CA GLY A 312 2.98 4.86 27.34
C GLY A 312 3.33 3.63 26.53
N LEU A 313 2.96 2.46 27.06
CA LEU A 313 3.18 1.19 26.39
C LEU A 313 2.31 1.09 25.13
N VAL A 314 2.93 0.78 23.99
CA VAL A 314 2.24 0.74 22.68
C VAL A 314 1.07 -0.25 22.69
N SER A 315 1.22 -1.42 23.33
CA SER A 315 0.15 -2.41 23.41
C SER A 315 -1.10 -1.90 24.15
N GLU A 316 -0.92 -1.14 25.23
CA GLU A 316 -2.04 -0.53 25.98
C GLU A 316 -2.73 0.57 25.18
N LEU A 317 -1.95 1.41 24.50
CA LEU A 317 -2.47 2.48 23.64
C LEU A 317 -3.28 1.89 22.48
N ALA A 318 -2.73 0.88 21.80
CA ALA A 318 -3.37 0.21 20.68
C ALA A 318 -4.72 -0.41 21.07
N LEU A 319 -4.83 -1.02 22.25
CA LEU A 319 -6.10 -1.57 22.75
C LEU A 319 -7.17 -0.49 22.92
N MET A 320 -6.80 0.67 23.49
CA MET A 320 -7.73 1.78 23.70
C MET A 320 -8.12 2.46 22.39
N GLU A 321 -7.13 2.75 21.56
CA GLU A 321 -7.24 3.41 20.26
C GLU A 321 -8.16 2.66 19.29
N MET A 322 -8.01 1.33 19.23
CA MET A 322 -8.66 0.54 18.19
C MET A 322 -10.07 0.08 18.55
N ARG A 323 -10.51 0.23 19.81
CA ARG A 323 -11.80 -0.32 20.28
C ARG A 323 -13.00 0.26 19.55
N LYS A 324 -13.23 1.58 19.68
CA LYS A 324 -14.39 2.22 19.01
C LYS A 324 -14.31 2.10 17.49
N LEU A 325 -13.11 2.23 16.91
CA LEU A 325 -12.92 2.06 15.47
C LEU A 325 -13.32 0.66 15.00
N SER A 326 -12.93 -0.39 15.73
CA SER A 326 -13.27 -1.78 15.42
C SER A 326 -14.77 -2.05 15.57
N GLN A 327 -15.39 -1.52 16.63
CA GLN A 327 -16.83 -1.64 16.88
C GLN A 327 -17.68 -0.99 15.78
N GLU A 328 -17.31 0.21 15.34
CA GLU A 328 -18.03 0.92 14.27
C GLU A 328 -17.85 0.22 12.92
N VAL A 329 -16.63 -0.20 12.60
CA VAL A 329 -16.35 -0.97 11.37
C VAL A 329 -17.14 -2.27 11.35
N PHE A 330 -17.16 -3.02 12.46
CA PHE A 330 -17.95 -4.25 12.55
C PHE A 330 -19.45 -4.00 12.47
N SER A 331 -19.97 -2.95 13.14
CA SER A 331 -21.39 -2.56 13.05
C SER A 331 -21.82 -2.32 11.59
N LEU A 332 -20.98 -1.64 10.80
CA LEU A 332 -21.22 -1.46 9.36
C LEU A 332 -21.24 -2.80 8.61
N PHE A 333 -20.29 -3.69 8.88
CA PHE A 333 -20.20 -4.99 8.22
C PHE A 333 -21.41 -5.87 8.58
N LYS A 334 -21.74 -5.94 9.87
CA LYS A 334 -22.87 -6.69 10.40
C LYS A 334 -24.18 -6.28 9.73
N ARG A 335 -24.47 -4.98 9.67
CA ARG A 335 -25.66 -4.46 8.96
C ARG A 335 -25.67 -4.83 7.47
N THR A 336 -24.51 -4.84 6.84
CA THR A 336 -24.38 -5.03 5.39
C THR A 336 -24.50 -6.49 4.98
N TYR A 337 -23.95 -7.41 5.77
CA TYR A 337 -23.80 -8.83 5.42
C TYR A 337 -24.49 -9.79 6.39
N ILE A 338 -24.31 -9.61 7.70
CA ILE A 338 -24.80 -10.57 8.70
C ILE A 338 -26.32 -10.44 8.88
N ASP A 339 -26.79 -9.23 9.19
CA ASP A 339 -28.21 -8.96 9.41
C ASP A 339 -29.04 -9.12 8.12
N SER A 340 -28.40 -8.93 6.96
CA SER A 340 -29.00 -9.09 5.64
C SER A 340 -28.87 -10.50 5.08
N GLN A 341 -28.16 -11.41 5.77
CA GLN A 341 -27.90 -12.80 5.34
C GLN A 341 -27.26 -12.90 3.94
N ARG A 342 -26.40 -11.94 3.59
CA ARG A 342 -25.63 -11.95 2.33
C ARG A 342 -24.31 -12.68 2.54
N ASN A 343 -23.87 -13.43 1.54
CA ASN A 343 -22.62 -14.20 1.61
C ASN A 343 -21.45 -13.39 1.03
N PHE A 344 -20.56 -12.89 1.89
CA PHE A 344 -19.41 -12.08 1.48
C PHE A 344 -18.48 -12.81 0.51
N PHE A 345 -18.16 -14.08 0.77
CA PHE A 345 -17.27 -14.87 -0.08
C PHE A 345 -17.84 -15.07 -1.49
N ALA A 346 -19.15 -15.31 -1.58
CA ALA A 346 -19.83 -15.43 -2.86
C ALA A 346 -19.78 -14.10 -3.64
N GLU A 347 -20.04 -12.97 -2.98
CA GLU A 347 -19.98 -11.66 -3.61
C GLU A 347 -18.58 -11.31 -4.12
N VAL A 348 -17.52 -11.69 -3.40
CA VAL A 348 -16.14 -11.47 -3.88
C VAL A 348 -15.85 -12.27 -5.14
N ASN A 349 -16.36 -13.50 -5.22
CA ASN A 349 -16.18 -14.35 -6.39
C ASN A 349 -16.96 -13.84 -7.62
N ASP A 350 -18.13 -13.23 -7.37
CA ASP A 350 -19.01 -12.67 -8.40
C ASP A 350 -18.62 -11.24 -8.83
N GLU A 351 -17.79 -10.55 -8.04
CA GLU A 351 -17.39 -9.17 -8.32
C GLU A 351 -16.66 -9.07 -9.68
N PRO A 352 -17.10 -8.18 -10.60
CA PRO A 352 -16.55 -8.10 -11.95
C PRO A 352 -15.04 -7.84 -12.01
N VAL A 353 -14.37 -8.43 -13.01
CA VAL A 353 -12.92 -8.35 -13.19
C VAL A 353 -12.43 -6.90 -13.37
N ASP A 354 -13.18 -6.07 -14.07
CA ASP A 354 -12.83 -4.66 -14.32
C ASP A 354 -12.69 -3.85 -13.04
N ILE A 355 -13.42 -4.22 -11.98
CA ILE A 355 -13.31 -3.60 -10.66
C ILE A 355 -11.94 -3.86 -10.01
N PHE A 356 -11.32 -5.02 -10.26
CA PHE A 356 -9.96 -5.35 -9.80
C PHE A 356 -8.87 -4.73 -10.68
N LEU A 357 -9.14 -4.56 -11.98
CA LEU A 357 -8.22 -3.95 -12.93
C LEU A 357 -8.05 -2.45 -12.70
N GLY A 358 -9.11 -1.77 -12.27
CA GLY A 358 -9.12 -0.31 -12.21
C GLY A 358 -9.00 0.32 -13.61
N THR A 359 -8.86 1.63 -13.66
CA THR A 359 -8.84 2.39 -14.92
C THR A 359 -7.59 2.12 -15.75
N ALA A 360 -6.45 1.84 -15.12
CA ALA A 360 -5.18 1.67 -15.82
C ALA A 360 -5.12 0.40 -16.68
N PHE A 361 -5.86 -0.65 -16.31
CA PHE A 361 -5.78 -1.96 -16.95
C PHE A 361 -7.09 -2.40 -17.60
N VAL A 362 -8.15 -1.57 -17.56
CA VAL A 362 -9.49 -1.95 -18.08
C VAL A 362 -9.48 -2.34 -19.56
N GLU A 363 -8.62 -1.73 -20.38
CA GLU A 363 -8.50 -2.05 -21.81
C GLU A 363 -7.98 -3.49 -22.05
N HIS A 364 -7.36 -4.10 -21.04
CA HIS A 364 -6.78 -5.44 -21.11
C HIS A 364 -7.75 -6.52 -20.61
N ILE A 365 -9.03 -6.19 -20.38
CA ILE A 365 -10.05 -7.13 -19.89
C ILE A 365 -10.21 -8.38 -20.76
N GLY A 366 -10.01 -8.25 -22.07
CA GLY A 366 -10.04 -9.37 -23.02
C GLY A 366 -8.93 -10.40 -22.77
N GLU A 367 -7.78 -9.95 -22.24
CA GLU A 367 -6.65 -10.81 -21.88
C GLU A 367 -6.95 -11.62 -20.61
N VAL A 368 -7.79 -11.09 -19.72
CA VAL A 368 -8.22 -11.74 -18.47
C VAL A 368 -9.28 -12.82 -18.69
N SER A 369 -9.92 -12.85 -19.85
CA SER A 369 -11.00 -13.80 -20.17
C SER A 369 -10.52 -15.25 -20.36
N LYS A 370 -9.20 -15.49 -20.39
CA LYS A 370 -8.64 -16.85 -20.30
C LYS A 370 -8.75 -17.34 -18.84
N LYS A 371 -9.22 -18.58 -18.65
CA LYS A 371 -9.25 -19.22 -17.33
C LYS A 371 -7.88 -19.06 -16.65
N ALA A 372 -7.85 -18.51 -15.44
CA ALA A 372 -6.60 -18.30 -14.68
C ALA A 372 -5.79 -19.60 -14.52
N GLU A 373 -6.48 -20.74 -14.41
CA GLU A 373 -5.93 -22.11 -14.39
C GLU A 373 -5.03 -22.45 -15.59
N LEU A 374 -5.24 -21.79 -16.74
CA LEU A 374 -4.51 -22.02 -17.99
C LEU A 374 -3.59 -20.84 -18.34
N ALA A 375 -3.49 -19.84 -17.47
CA ALA A 375 -2.77 -18.61 -17.73
C ALA A 375 -1.32 -18.68 -17.21
N GLU A 376 -0.42 -17.93 -17.86
CA GLU A 376 0.97 -17.82 -17.43
C GLU A 376 1.09 -17.20 -16.03
N GLU A 377 2.21 -17.47 -15.34
CA GLU A 377 2.41 -17.10 -13.94
C GLU A 377 2.27 -15.59 -13.67
N ASP A 378 2.75 -14.75 -14.58
CA ASP A 378 2.66 -13.28 -14.48
C ASP A 378 1.41 -12.69 -15.18
N SER A 379 0.48 -13.53 -15.61
CA SER A 379 -0.71 -13.08 -16.33
C SER A 379 -1.64 -12.23 -15.47
N LEU A 380 -2.35 -11.33 -16.14
CA LEU A 380 -3.34 -10.46 -15.49
C LEU A 380 -4.50 -11.26 -14.87
N SER A 381 -4.90 -12.38 -15.48
CA SER A 381 -5.90 -13.30 -14.91
C SER A 381 -5.47 -13.85 -13.56
N ARG A 382 -4.20 -14.27 -13.43
CA ARG A 382 -3.68 -14.81 -12.18
C ARG A 382 -3.58 -13.73 -11.12
N LYS A 383 -3.14 -12.52 -11.48
CA LYS A 383 -3.11 -11.36 -10.56
C LYS A 383 -4.50 -11.02 -10.00
N VAL A 384 -5.53 -11.03 -10.85
CA VAL A 384 -6.92 -10.79 -10.41
C VAL A 384 -7.42 -11.92 -9.50
N ALA A 385 -7.14 -13.18 -9.83
CA ALA A 385 -7.52 -14.32 -8.99
C ALA A 385 -6.87 -14.26 -7.60
N ILE A 386 -5.58 -13.92 -7.53
CA ILE A 386 -4.85 -13.69 -6.28
C ILE A 386 -5.49 -12.53 -5.49
N ALA A 387 -5.77 -11.39 -6.15
CA ALA A 387 -6.37 -10.24 -5.49
C ALA A 387 -7.76 -10.56 -4.89
N ARG A 388 -8.59 -11.32 -5.62
CA ARG A 388 -9.87 -11.82 -5.10
C ARG A 388 -9.69 -12.66 -3.85
N ASN A 389 -8.75 -13.60 -3.90
CA ASN A 389 -8.50 -14.46 -2.74
C ASN A 389 -7.98 -13.65 -1.53
N ILE A 390 -7.09 -12.68 -1.76
CA ILE A 390 -6.61 -11.76 -0.72
C ILE A 390 -7.78 -11.02 -0.06
N VAL A 391 -8.72 -10.49 -0.85
CA VAL A 391 -9.89 -9.78 -0.32
C VAL A 391 -10.74 -10.70 0.58
N ASN A 392 -10.99 -11.93 0.12
CA ASN A 392 -11.72 -12.93 0.90
C ASN A 392 -11.05 -13.19 2.25
N ILE A 393 -9.79 -13.64 2.22
CA ILE A 393 -9.10 -14.06 3.45
C ILE A 393 -8.83 -12.87 4.37
N PHE A 394 -8.45 -11.72 3.83
CA PHE A 394 -8.00 -10.59 4.64
C PHE A 394 -9.18 -9.96 5.38
N VAL A 395 -10.31 -9.72 4.72
CA VAL A 395 -11.47 -9.10 5.37
C VAL A 395 -12.02 -10.00 6.48
N ILE A 396 -12.18 -11.29 6.20
CA ILE A 396 -12.69 -12.25 7.18
C ILE A 396 -11.70 -12.40 8.34
N TYR A 397 -10.41 -12.60 8.05
CA TYR A 397 -9.37 -12.68 9.07
C TYR A 397 -9.37 -11.45 9.99
N GLN A 398 -9.42 -10.23 9.43
CA GLN A 398 -9.40 -9.02 10.25
C GLN A 398 -10.58 -8.94 11.21
N LEU A 399 -11.76 -9.41 10.79
CA LEU A 399 -12.99 -9.39 11.57
C LEU A 399 -13.07 -10.55 12.58
N SER A 400 -12.59 -11.74 12.25
CA SER A 400 -12.70 -12.92 13.11
C SER A 400 -11.52 -13.12 14.07
N ASN A 401 -10.34 -12.60 13.73
CA ASN A 401 -9.14 -12.76 14.55
C ASN A 401 -9.26 -12.01 15.88
N SER A 402 -9.06 -12.72 17.00
CA SER A 402 -9.04 -12.20 18.36
C SER A 402 -7.64 -11.96 18.93
N ASN A 403 -6.60 -11.90 18.09
CA ASN A 403 -5.25 -11.69 18.59
C ASN A 403 -5.08 -10.31 19.26
N PRO A 404 -4.45 -10.24 20.45
CA PRO A 404 -4.05 -9.00 21.10
C PRO A 404 -2.89 -8.33 20.35
N PRO A 405 -2.49 -7.09 20.73
CA PRO A 405 -1.33 -6.43 20.14
C PRO A 405 -0.08 -7.32 20.18
N ASN A 406 0.56 -7.51 19.03
CA ASN A 406 1.72 -8.39 18.86
C ASN A 406 2.76 -7.85 17.85
N GLY A 407 2.65 -6.56 17.50
CA GLY A 407 3.41 -5.90 16.45
C GLY A 407 2.74 -5.92 15.06
N SER A 408 1.68 -6.73 14.88
CA SER A 408 0.94 -6.80 13.60
C SER A 408 -0.35 -5.99 13.60
N GLY A 409 -0.73 -5.38 14.71
CA GLY A 409 -2.03 -4.76 14.92
C GLY A 409 -2.97 -5.65 15.75
N VAL A 410 -3.94 -5.03 16.40
CA VAL A 410 -4.98 -5.72 17.20
C VAL A 410 -6.04 -6.28 16.26
N GLY A 411 -6.48 -7.53 16.41
CA GLY A 411 -7.60 -8.06 15.63
C GLY A 411 -8.91 -7.30 15.91
N CYS A 412 -9.80 -7.15 14.92
CA CYS A 412 -11.13 -6.57 15.20
C CYS A 412 -11.93 -7.50 16.13
N GLY A 413 -11.77 -8.80 15.94
CA GLY A 413 -12.40 -9.86 16.71
C GLY A 413 -12.05 -9.88 18.20
N TYR A 414 -10.99 -9.19 18.63
CA TYR A 414 -10.60 -9.06 20.05
C TYR A 414 -11.68 -8.30 20.85
N TYR A 415 -12.39 -7.38 20.20
CA TYR A 415 -13.37 -6.52 20.85
C TYR A 415 -14.75 -7.16 20.90
N ASP A 416 -15.57 -6.71 21.87
CA ASP A 416 -17.01 -6.96 21.83
C ASP A 416 -17.70 -6.02 20.84
N GLU A 417 -18.89 -6.39 20.36
CA GLU A 417 -19.69 -5.56 19.45
C GLU A 417 -19.94 -4.14 20.00
N SER A 418 -19.97 -4.00 21.33
CA SER A 418 -20.08 -2.72 22.03
C SER A 418 -19.53 -2.83 23.45
N GLY A 419 -19.26 -1.68 24.09
CA GLY A 419 -18.74 -1.63 25.45
C GLY A 419 -17.23 -1.75 25.52
N SER A 420 -16.70 -2.19 26.67
CA SER A 420 -15.27 -2.13 27.00
C SER A 420 -14.74 -3.39 27.72
N LYS A 421 -15.43 -4.53 27.61
CA LYS A 421 -14.98 -5.78 28.25
C LYS A 421 -13.96 -6.51 27.38
N ASP A 422 -14.07 -6.36 26.05
CA ASP A 422 -13.17 -6.93 25.05
C ASP A 422 -13.07 -8.46 25.20
N GLY A 423 -14.24 -9.13 25.24
CA GLY A 423 -14.38 -10.58 25.45
C GLY A 423 -14.62 -11.37 24.16
N ASP A 424 -14.01 -10.92 23.07
CA ASP A 424 -14.07 -11.54 21.73
C ASP A 424 -15.49 -11.62 21.11
N GLY A 425 -16.40 -10.73 21.50
CA GLY A 425 -17.78 -10.75 21.02
C GLY A 425 -17.90 -10.64 19.49
N ILE A 426 -17.06 -9.83 18.84
CA ILE A 426 -17.04 -9.70 17.37
C ILE A 426 -16.59 -11.01 16.73
N ALA A 427 -15.52 -11.64 17.24
CA ALA A 427 -15.03 -12.90 16.70
C ALA A 427 -16.09 -14.00 16.75
N LYS A 428 -16.85 -14.10 17.85
CA LYS A 428 -17.94 -15.07 18.00
C LYS A 428 -19.02 -14.89 16.94
N VAL A 429 -19.53 -13.67 16.78
CA VAL A 429 -20.57 -13.37 15.77
C VAL A 429 -20.06 -13.61 14.35
N MET A 430 -18.78 -13.29 14.08
CA MET A 430 -18.17 -13.58 12.78
C MET A 430 -18.05 -15.07 12.50
N ASN A 431 -17.70 -15.89 13.50
CA ASN A 431 -17.63 -17.34 13.34
C ASN A 431 -19.01 -17.92 13.03
N ASP A 432 -20.05 -17.54 13.79
CA ASP A 432 -21.42 -17.97 13.53
C ASP A 432 -21.84 -17.59 12.10
N TYR A 433 -21.62 -16.34 11.68
CA TYR A 433 -21.94 -15.90 10.33
C TYR A 433 -21.18 -16.69 9.24
N VAL A 434 -19.90 -16.94 9.42
CA VAL A 434 -19.10 -17.65 8.41
C VAL A 434 -19.55 -19.10 8.27
N PHE A 435 -19.73 -19.83 9.37
CA PHE A 435 -20.11 -21.24 9.30
C PHE A 435 -21.60 -21.46 9.01
N ASP A 436 -22.49 -20.65 9.61
CA ASP A 436 -23.95 -20.84 9.48
C ASP A 436 -24.54 -20.19 8.24
N THR A 437 -23.88 -19.14 7.70
CA THR A 437 -24.33 -18.45 6.48
C THR A 437 -23.40 -18.70 5.29
N CYS A 438 -22.11 -18.40 5.42
CA CYS A 438 -21.23 -18.36 4.24
C CYS A 438 -20.84 -19.74 3.71
N PHE A 439 -20.54 -20.68 4.61
CA PHE A 439 -20.12 -22.03 4.26
C PHE A 439 -21.28 -23.03 4.24
N ASN A 440 -22.43 -22.68 4.82
CA ASN A 440 -23.54 -23.60 5.01
C ASN A 440 -24.16 -24.09 3.68
N PRO A 441 -24.04 -25.39 3.32
CA PRO A 441 -24.64 -25.95 2.11
C PRO A 441 -26.16 -26.06 2.15
N GLU A 442 -26.79 -25.96 3.33
CA GLU A 442 -28.26 -25.98 3.46
C GLU A 442 -28.89 -24.69 2.92
N ILE A 443 -28.13 -23.58 2.90
CA ILE A 443 -28.55 -22.32 2.27
C ILE A 443 -28.31 -22.39 0.77
N HIS A 444 -27.10 -22.79 0.35
CA HIS A 444 -26.76 -23.00 -1.04
C HIS A 444 -25.67 -24.05 -1.17
N GLU A 445 -25.90 -25.11 -1.96
CA GLU A 445 -25.02 -26.28 -2.04
C GLU A 445 -23.56 -25.92 -2.40
N SER A 446 -23.38 -24.90 -3.26
CA SER A 446 -22.04 -24.45 -3.67
C SER A 446 -21.23 -23.80 -2.55
N ASN A 447 -21.82 -23.49 -1.40
CA ASN A 447 -21.11 -22.90 -0.26
C ASN A 447 -20.02 -23.82 0.30
N ILE A 448 -20.14 -25.14 0.09
CA ILE A 448 -19.06 -26.10 0.38
C ILE A 448 -17.76 -25.71 -0.33
N PHE A 449 -17.82 -25.21 -1.57
CA PHE A 449 -16.62 -24.83 -2.29
C PHE A 449 -15.94 -23.61 -1.68
N LEU A 450 -16.70 -22.68 -1.09
CA LEU A 450 -16.16 -21.52 -0.38
C LEU A 450 -15.37 -21.96 0.87
N PHE A 451 -15.89 -22.94 1.61
CA PHE A 451 -15.18 -23.55 2.74
C PHE A 451 -13.87 -24.21 2.31
N LEU A 452 -13.91 -25.00 1.23
CA LEU A 452 -12.72 -25.68 0.71
C LEU A 452 -11.69 -24.68 0.16
N ASP A 453 -12.12 -23.64 -0.53
CA ASP A 453 -11.24 -22.57 -0.99
C ASP A 453 -10.57 -21.84 0.18
N HIS A 454 -11.31 -21.60 1.27
CA HIS A 454 -10.78 -21.01 2.50
C HIS A 454 -9.69 -21.88 3.11
N CYS A 455 -9.93 -23.19 3.27
CA CYS A 455 -8.92 -24.13 3.78
C CYS A 455 -7.66 -24.15 2.91
N LEU A 456 -7.83 -24.24 1.58
CA LEU A 456 -6.72 -24.26 0.62
C LEU A 456 -5.96 -22.93 0.53
N SER A 457 -6.54 -21.83 1.02
CA SER A 457 -5.85 -20.53 1.10
C SER A 457 -4.93 -20.40 2.32
N HIS A 458 -5.02 -21.32 3.28
CA HIS A 458 -4.33 -21.25 4.58
C HIS A 458 -3.31 -22.37 4.80
N LEU A 459 -2.78 -22.93 3.72
CA LEU A 459 -1.65 -23.86 3.76
C LEU A 459 -0.37 -23.14 4.19
N SER A 460 0.46 -23.85 4.94
CA SER A 460 1.72 -23.36 5.48
C SER A 460 2.91 -23.94 4.73
N SER A 461 3.97 -23.16 4.57
CA SER A 461 5.19 -23.66 3.94
C SER A 461 5.81 -24.75 4.82
N SER A 462 6.08 -25.92 4.22
CA SER A 462 6.70 -27.08 4.86
C SER A 462 8.06 -26.78 5.49
N PHE A 463 8.75 -25.72 5.02
CA PHE A 463 10.01 -25.23 5.58
C PHE A 463 9.88 -24.83 7.06
N PHE A 464 8.78 -24.18 7.45
CA PHE A 464 8.53 -23.77 8.83
C PHE A 464 8.05 -24.93 9.71
N SER A 465 7.53 -25.99 9.10
CA SER A 465 7.05 -27.21 9.77
C SER A 465 8.14 -28.29 9.93
N GLY A 466 9.40 -27.99 9.56
CA GLY A 466 10.53 -28.93 9.68
C GLY A 466 10.52 -30.08 8.66
N GLY A 467 9.70 -29.99 7.61
CA GLY A 467 9.67 -30.97 6.51
C GLY A 467 10.76 -30.70 5.48
N ASN A 468 11.41 -31.77 4.99
CA ASN A 468 12.47 -31.70 3.96
C ASN A 468 11.94 -31.64 2.51
N GLU A 469 10.62 -31.64 2.30
CA GLU A 469 10.00 -31.54 0.98
C GLU A 469 9.57 -30.10 0.73
N GLY A 470 9.94 -29.52 -0.42
CA GLY A 470 9.44 -28.21 -0.82
C GLY A 470 7.93 -28.26 -1.10
N GLY A 471 7.16 -27.36 -0.50
CA GLY A 471 5.71 -27.29 -0.73
C GLY A 471 4.95 -26.50 0.33
N TYR A 472 3.63 -26.45 0.18
CA TYR A 472 2.69 -25.90 1.15
C TYR A 472 1.75 -27.01 1.61
N ILE A 473 1.56 -27.15 2.93
CA ILE A 473 0.78 -28.22 3.54
C ILE A 473 -0.23 -27.67 4.54
N ALA A 474 -1.32 -28.40 4.75
CA ALA A 474 -2.26 -28.06 5.82
C ALA A 474 -1.60 -28.34 7.17
N ILE A 475 -1.68 -27.38 8.09
CA ILE A 475 -1.31 -27.56 9.49
C ILE A 475 -2.43 -27.04 10.38
N ARG A 476 -2.61 -27.69 11.52
CA ARG A 476 -3.70 -27.45 12.45
C ARG A 476 -3.81 -25.99 12.89
N GLU A 477 -2.67 -25.34 13.14
CA GLU A 477 -2.62 -23.99 13.69
C GLU A 477 -3.04 -22.92 12.67
N THR A 478 -2.76 -23.13 11.38
CA THR A 478 -3.00 -22.11 10.35
C THR A 478 -4.26 -22.36 9.54
N LEU A 479 -4.70 -23.62 9.41
CA LEU A 479 -5.86 -23.99 8.59
C LEU A 479 -7.14 -23.20 8.92
N PRO A 480 -7.47 -22.90 10.20
CA PRO A 480 -8.64 -22.09 10.51
C PRO A 480 -8.61 -20.67 9.92
N GLY A 481 -7.42 -20.11 9.67
CA GLY A 481 -7.29 -18.81 9.03
C GLY A 481 -7.89 -17.66 9.85
N GLY A 482 -7.77 -17.73 11.18
CA GLY A 482 -8.37 -16.76 12.11
C GLY A 482 -9.83 -17.04 12.48
N LEU A 483 -10.42 -18.13 11.98
CA LEU A 483 -11.67 -18.68 12.49
C LEU A 483 -11.44 -19.57 13.71
N ASP A 484 -12.50 -19.86 14.44
CA ASP A 484 -12.49 -20.75 15.59
C ASP A 484 -12.33 -22.21 15.14
N ALA A 485 -11.31 -22.88 15.68
CA ALA A 485 -10.95 -24.24 15.31
C ALA A 485 -12.03 -25.26 15.72
N ILE A 486 -12.73 -25.02 16.84
CA ILE A 486 -13.81 -25.89 17.34
C ILE A 486 -15.03 -25.76 16.43
N ALA A 487 -15.42 -24.54 16.05
CA ALA A 487 -16.48 -24.30 15.09
C ALA A 487 -16.18 -24.96 13.72
N MET A 488 -14.93 -24.87 13.27
CA MET A 488 -14.47 -25.56 12.05
C MET A 488 -14.58 -27.08 12.15
N GLY A 489 -14.17 -27.67 13.29
CA GLY A 489 -14.32 -29.10 13.56
C GLY A 489 -15.78 -29.54 13.58
N ASN A 490 -16.66 -28.77 14.23
CA ASN A 490 -18.10 -29.04 14.26
C ASN A 490 -18.75 -28.95 12.87
N TYR A 491 -18.35 -27.96 12.06
CA TYR A 491 -18.78 -27.86 10.68
C TYR A 491 -18.35 -29.10 9.87
N TRP A 492 -17.10 -29.54 10.04
CA TRP A 492 -16.58 -30.75 9.38
C TRP A 492 -17.36 -31.99 9.80
N ILE A 493 -17.62 -32.21 11.09
CA ILE A 493 -18.44 -33.33 11.59
C ILE A 493 -19.80 -33.38 10.89
N LYS A 494 -20.44 -32.21 10.73
CA LYS A 494 -21.78 -32.11 10.14
C LYS A 494 -21.78 -32.45 8.65
N TYR A 495 -20.78 -32.02 7.88
CA TYR A 495 -20.83 -32.07 6.40
C TYR A 495 -19.78 -32.96 5.73
N ARG A 496 -18.84 -33.59 6.47
CA ARG A 496 -17.73 -34.37 5.90
C ARG A 496 -18.15 -35.44 4.89
N GLU A 497 -19.24 -36.17 5.17
CA GLU A 497 -19.70 -37.27 4.30
C GLU A 497 -20.21 -36.74 2.97
N GLN A 498 -20.93 -35.61 3.01
CA GLN A 498 -21.39 -34.91 1.81
C GLN A 498 -20.19 -34.43 0.99
N ILE A 499 -19.20 -33.78 1.64
CA ILE A 499 -18.02 -33.23 0.97
C ILE A 499 -17.19 -34.33 0.30
N ARG A 500 -16.89 -35.43 1.02
CA ARG A 500 -16.15 -36.58 0.49
C ARG A 500 -16.88 -37.26 -0.67
N GLY A 501 -18.22 -37.18 -0.69
CA GLY A 501 -19.06 -37.68 -1.78
C GLY A 501 -18.91 -36.94 -3.12
N LEU A 502 -18.35 -35.72 -3.14
CA LEU A 502 -18.28 -34.85 -4.33
C LEU A 502 -17.24 -35.26 -5.39
N LYS A 503 -16.44 -36.31 -5.15
CA LYS A 503 -15.40 -36.80 -6.09
C LYS A 503 -14.45 -35.70 -6.59
N LEU A 504 -13.89 -34.93 -5.65
CA LEU A 504 -13.08 -33.74 -5.94
C LEU A 504 -11.70 -34.03 -6.56
N HIS A 505 -11.23 -35.27 -6.51
CA HIS A 505 -9.92 -35.70 -7.05
C HIS A 505 -9.79 -35.57 -8.58
N THR A 506 -10.91 -35.42 -9.32
CA THR A 506 -10.88 -35.15 -10.76
C THR A 506 -11.11 -33.67 -11.10
N SER A 507 -11.22 -32.80 -10.10
CA SER A 507 -11.47 -31.37 -10.29
C SER A 507 -10.23 -30.64 -10.79
N GLU A 508 -10.42 -29.75 -11.76
CA GLU A 508 -9.38 -28.79 -12.19
C GLU A 508 -9.38 -27.51 -11.35
N ARG A 509 -10.33 -27.35 -10.42
CA ARG A 509 -10.43 -26.16 -9.56
C ARG A 509 -9.15 -25.99 -8.74
N CYS A 510 -8.68 -24.76 -8.66
CA CYS A 510 -7.55 -24.38 -7.82
C CYS A 510 -7.79 -23.03 -7.16
N VAL A 511 -7.01 -22.78 -6.11
CA VAL A 511 -6.97 -21.54 -5.35
C VAL A 511 -5.62 -20.89 -5.58
N PHE A 512 -5.63 -19.63 -6.02
CA PHE A 512 -4.42 -18.84 -6.22
C PHE A 512 -4.13 -18.00 -4.99
N THR A 513 -2.90 -18.07 -4.48
CA THR A 513 -2.37 -17.20 -3.44
C THR A 513 -1.15 -16.44 -3.96
N SER A 514 -0.66 -15.47 -3.20
CA SER A 514 0.57 -14.75 -3.56
C SER A 514 1.81 -15.65 -3.59
N ASN A 515 1.79 -16.76 -2.85
CA ASN A 515 2.98 -17.59 -2.63
C ASN A 515 2.89 -18.97 -3.28
N TYR A 516 1.69 -19.46 -3.55
CA TYR A 516 1.45 -20.79 -4.11
C TYR A 516 0.11 -20.89 -4.83
N THR A 517 -0.07 -21.98 -5.56
CA THR A 517 -1.38 -22.39 -6.12
C THR A 517 -1.71 -23.75 -5.54
N ALA A 518 -2.89 -23.88 -4.93
CA ALA A 518 -3.38 -25.13 -4.35
C ALA A 518 -4.49 -25.72 -5.21
N PHE A 519 -4.37 -27.00 -5.56
CA PHE A 519 -5.28 -27.73 -6.42
C PHE A 519 -6.16 -28.67 -5.59
N TYR A 520 -7.44 -28.74 -5.95
CA TYR A 520 -8.40 -29.63 -5.29
C TYR A 520 -7.97 -31.10 -5.37
N ARG A 521 -7.41 -31.50 -6.51
CA ARG A 521 -6.95 -32.88 -6.78
C ARG A 521 -5.70 -33.28 -6.00
N ASP A 522 -4.88 -32.32 -5.59
CA ASP A 522 -3.53 -32.58 -5.06
C ASP A 522 -3.45 -32.28 -3.55
N ASP A 523 -4.18 -31.27 -3.06
CA ASP A 523 -3.96 -30.72 -1.71
C ASP A 523 -5.08 -31.04 -0.70
N LEU A 524 -6.28 -31.44 -1.15
CA LEU A 524 -7.43 -31.64 -0.25
C LEU A 524 -7.29 -32.81 0.71
N ASP A 525 -6.56 -33.87 0.35
CA ASP A 525 -6.38 -35.01 1.24
C ASP A 525 -5.61 -34.62 2.50
N GLY A 526 -4.61 -33.74 2.37
CA GLY A 526 -3.89 -33.16 3.50
C GLY A 526 -4.80 -32.28 4.36
N VAL A 527 -5.64 -31.45 3.73
CA VAL A 527 -6.65 -30.64 4.44
C VAL A 527 -7.64 -31.52 5.21
N PHE A 528 -8.17 -32.57 4.61
CA PHE A 528 -9.14 -33.47 5.24
C PHE A 528 -8.55 -34.20 6.44
N THR A 529 -7.26 -34.53 6.40
CA THR A 529 -6.55 -35.13 7.54
C THR A 529 -6.56 -34.18 8.74
N VAL A 530 -6.21 -32.91 8.54
CA VAL A 530 -6.21 -31.90 9.61
C VAL A 530 -7.64 -31.59 10.10
N LEU A 531 -8.63 -31.60 9.20
CA LEU A 531 -10.04 -31.41 9.60
C LEU A 531 -10.58 -32.58 10.44
N ASP A 532 -10.15 -33.83 10.16
CA ASP A 532 -10.47 -34.98 11.00
C ASP A 532 -9.87 -34.81 12.41
N GLU A 533 -8.63 -34.32 12.52
CA GLU A 533 -8.00 -34.03 13.82
C GLU A 533 -8.80 -32.97 14.61
N LEU A 534 -9.23 -31.88 13.98
CA LEU A 534 -10.06 -30.86 14.62
C LEU A 534 -11.42 -31.40 15.09
N ALA A 535 -12.02 -32.30 14.30
CA ALA A 535 -13.29 -32.94 14.64
C ALA A 535 -13.18 -33.90 15.84
N ASP A 536 -12.07 -34.65 15.93
CA ASP A 536 -11.84 -35.58 17.04
C ASP A 536 -11.75 -34.83 18.39
N GLU A 537 -11.18 -33.63 18.41
CA GLU A 537 -11.07 -32.81 19.62
C GLU A 537 -12.43 -32.27 20.11
N CYS A 538 -13.32 -31.92 19.17
CA CYS A 538 -14.68 -31.49 19.50
C CYS A 538 -15.49 -32.61 20.16
N SER A 539 -15.11 -33.88 19.94
CA SER A 539 -15.77 -35.05 20.54
C SER A 539 -15.28 -35.35 21.96
N VAL A 540 -14.23 -34.66 22.44
CA VAL A 540 -13.59 -34.87 23.75
C VAL A 540 -13.83 -33.69 24.71
N SER A 541 -14.21 -32.51 24.19
CA SER A 541 -14.66 -31.33 24.97
C SER A 541 -16.15 -31.36 25.28
#